data_AF-A0A6I3LQL7-F1
#
_entry.id   AF-A0A6I3LQL7-F1
#
_cell.length_a   1.000
_cell.length_b   1.000
_cell.length_c   1.000
_cell.angle_alpha   90.00
_cell.angle_beta   90.00
_cell.angle_gamma   90.00
#
_symmetry.space_group_name_H-M   'P 1'
#
loop_
_entity.id
_entity.type
_entity.pdbx_description
1 polymer ?
#
loop_
_entity_poly.entity_id
_entity_poly.type
_entity_poly.pdbx_seq_one_letter_code
_entity_poly.pdbx_strand_id
1 'polypeptide(L)'
;MILSRNREYHFFNFLVFTAILILVLYLKTEIISIKCPYAEIGLKCKTCGLTTSFKRILNGDFSNLNFGYLLLFIAFLSQLILRPLVSFALFFSNNWKLIRNIDILFSVFLFAFAFAELI
;
A
#
# COMPACT_ATOMS: atom_id res chain seq x y z
N MET A 1 8.47 10.18 -29.18
CA MET A 1 9.07 8.89 -28.76
C MET A 1 9.45 8.83 -27.27
N ILE A 2 8.85 9.68 -26.41
CA ILE A 2 9.08 9.69 -24.94
C ILE A 2 7.98 8.90 -24.21
N LEU A 3 6.74 8.92 -24.72
CA LEU A 3 5.58 8.22 -24.15
C LEU A 3 5.69 6.67 -24.14
N SER A 4 6.55 6.08 -24.98
CA SER A 4 6.73 4.61 -25.00
C SER A 4 7.73 4.12 -23.97
N ARG A 5 8.58 5.01 -23.43
CA ARG A 5 9.62 4.63 -22.48
C ARG A 5 8.98 4.35 -21.12
N ASN A 6 9.24 3.17 -20.55
CA ASN A 6 8.69 2.74 -19.26
C ASN A 6 7.15 2.70 -19.20
N ARG A 7 6.45 2.59 -20.34
CA ARG A 7 4.98 2.55 -20.39
C ARG A 7 4.39 1.48 -19.47
N GLU A 8 4.98 0.29 -19.45
CA GLU A 8 4.58 -0.81 -18.56
C GLU A 8 4.73 -0.42 -17.08
N TYR A 9 5.81 0.28 -16.73
CA TYR A 9 6.07 0.74 -15.37
C TYR A 9 5.08 1.83 -14.94
N HIS A 10 4.76 2.77 -15.82
CA HIS A 10 3.72 3.78 -15.57
C HIS A 10 2.35 3.13 -15.38
N PHE A 11 2.02 2.14 -16.22
CA PHE A 11 0.77 1.39 -16.10
C PHE A 11 0.71 0.62 -14.78
N PHE A 12 1.80 -0.05 -14.40
CA PHE A 12 1.88 -0.74 -13.11
C PHE A 12 1.73 0.23 -11.92
N ASN A 13 2.43 1.37 -11.96
CA ASN A 13 2.29 2.41 -10.94
C ASN A 13 0.86 2.94 -10.84
N PHE A 14 0.19 3.12 -11.99
CA PHE A 14 -1.21 3.52 -12.04
C PHE A 14 -2.13 2.45 -11.43
N LEU A 15 -1.93 1.17 -11.76
CA LEU A 15 -2.70 0.08 -11.15
C LEU A 15 -2.54 0.03 -9.63
N VAL A 16 -1.31 0.15 -9.12
CA VAL A 16 -1.05 0.17 -7.68
C VAL A 16 -1.73 1.38 -7.03
N PHE A 17 -1.61 2.56 -7.63
CA PHE A 17 -2.27 3.76 -7.16
C PHE A 17 -3.80 3.57 -7.10
N THR A 18 -4.42 3.09 -8.18
CA THR A 18 -5.86 2.87 -8.27
C THR A 18 -6.33 1.82 -7.27
N ALA A 19 -5.60 0.73 -7.10
CA ALA A 19 -5.95 -0.32 -6.15
C ALA A 19 -5.96 0.20 -4.71
N ILE A 20 -4.97 0.99 -4.32
CA ILE A 20 -4.88 1.58 -2.98
C ILE A 20 -5.96 2.64 -2.78
N LEU A 21 -6.24 3.45 -3.80
CA LEU A 21 -7.33 4.43 -3.75
C LEU A 21 -8.69 3.74 -3.54
N ILE A 22 -8.97 2.68 -4.31
CA ILE A 22 -10.19 1.88 -4.16
C ILE A 22 -10.26 1.27 -2.76
N LEU A 23 -9.16 0.73 -2.23
CA LEU A 23 -9.10 0.19 -0.88
C LEU A 23 -9.47 1.26 0.16
N VAL A 24 -8.89 2.46 0.08
CA VAL A 24 -9.19 3.55 1.02
C VAL A 24 -10.65 3.97 0.94
N LEU A 25 -11.19 4.13 -0.28
CA LEU A 25 -12.60 4.47 -0.50
C LEU A 25 -13.53 3.38 0.05
N TYR A 26 -13.21 2.12 -0.22
CA TYR A 26 -13.94 0.96 0.27
C TYR A 26 -13.97 0.92 1.80
N LEU A 27 -12.82 1.10 2.46
CA LEU A 27 -12.72 1.12 3.92
C LEU A 27 -13.50 2.28 4.57
N LYS A 28 -13.65 3.40 3.85
CA LYS A 28 -14.47 4.53 4.27
C LYS A 28 -15.97 4.27 4.18
N THR A 29 -16.40 3.26 3.43
CA THR A 29 -17.82 2.87 3.42
C THR A 29 -18.22 2.15 4.72
N GLU A 30 -19.44 2.39 5.18
CA GLU A 30 -19.99 1.73 6.39
C GLU A 30 -20.61 0.37 6.10
N ILE A 31 -20.56 -0.09 4.85
CA ILE A 31 -21.52 -1.07 4.33
C ILE A 31 -21.19 -2.51 4.76
N ILE A 32 -19.95 -2.83 5.18
CA ILE A 32 -19.55 -4.23 5.42
C ILE A 32 -18.68 -4.35 6.69
N SER A 33 -19.15 -5.17 7.64
CA SER A 33 -18.28 -5.72 8.69
C SER A 33 -17.39 -6.80 8.06
N ILE A 34 -16.11 -6.49 7.86
CA ILE A 34 -15.18 -7.43 7.23
C ILE A 34 -14.75 -8.45 8.29
N LYS A 35 -15.30 -9.66 8.19
CA LYS A 35 -14.96 -10.78 9.08
C LYS A 35 -13.76 -11.55 8.54
N CYS A 36 -12.91 -12.02 9.44
CA CYS A 36 -11.74 -12.83 9.08
C CYS A 36 -12.18 -14.30 8.98
N PRO A 37 -12.14 -14.94 7.80
CA PRO A 37 -12.62 -16.32 7.63
C PRO A 37 -11.84 -17.31 8.51
N TYR A 38 -10.55 -17.06 8.75
CA TYR A 38 -9.73 -17.86 9.66
C TYR A 38 -10.19 -17.79 11.12
N ALA A 39 -10.66 -16.62 11.56
CA ALA A 39 -11.21 -16.48 12.91
C ALA A 39 -12.54 -17.23 13.07
N GLU A 40 -13.33 -17.35 12.00
CA GLU A 40 -14.60 -18.10 12.02
C GLU A 40 -14.38 -19.61 12.19
N ILE A 41 -13.25 -20.13 11.72
CA ILE A 41 -12.84 -21.54 11.91
C ILE A 41 -11.88 -21.73 13.10
N GLY A 42 -11.75 -20.73 13.99
CA GLY A 42 -10.94 -20.81 15.20
C GLY A 42 -9.42 -20.77 14.98
N LEU A 43 -8.95 -20.47 13.77
CA LEU A 43 -7.53 -20.35 13.46
C LEU A 43 -7.02 -18.93 13.74
N LYS A 44 -5.88 -18.86 14.43
CA LYS A 44 -5.15 -17.60 14.61
C LYS A 44 -4.49 -17.21 13.29
N CYS A 45 -4.96 -16.14 12.67
CA CYS A 45 -4.33 -15.53 11.50
C CYS A 45 -3.73 -14.18 11.88
N LYS A 46 -2.44 -13.97 11.55
CA LYS A 46 -1.67 -12.77 11.90
C LYS A 46 -2.20 -11.49 11.27
N THR A 47 -2.96 -11.60 10.18
CA THR A 47 -3.58 -10.47 9.49
C THR A 47 -5.06 -10.29 9.87
N CYS A 48 -5.62 -11.13 10.75
CA CYS A 48 -6.99 -10.92 11.23
C CYS A 48 -7.07 -9.56 11.94
N GLY A 49 -8.05 -8.75 11.55
CA GLY A 49 -8.23 -7.40 12.08
C GLY A 49 -7.43 -6.31 11.36
N LEU A 50 -6.55 -6.64 10.40
CA LEU A 50 -5.82 -5.64 9.59
C LEU A 50 -6.78 -4.62 8.95
N THR A 51 -7.84 -5.10 8.32
CA THR A 51 -8.83 -4.27 7.64
C THR A 51 -9.62 -3.40 8.62
N THR A 52 -9.98 -3.96 9.79
CA THR A 52 -10.62 -3.22 10.89
C THR A 52 -9.70 -2.14 11.45
N SER A 53 -8.42 -2.46 11.63
CA SER A 53 -7.39 -1.53 12.08
C SER A 53 -7.18 -0.39 11.07
N PHE A 54 -7.12 -0.68 9.76
CA PHE A 54 -7.01 0.36 8.74
C PHE A 54 -8.24 1.27 8.74
N LYS A 55 -9.45 0.71 8.91
CA LYS A 55 -10.68 1.49 9.05
C LYS A 55 -10.67 2.38 10.30
N ARG A 56 -10.20 1.88 11.44
CA ARG A 56 -10.04 2.66 12.68
C ARG A 56 -9.05 3.81 12.48
N ILE A 57 -7.89 3.54 11.88
CA ILE A 57 -6.90 4.58 11.55
C ILE A 57 -7.52 5.66 10.64
N LEU A 58 -8.23 5.25 9.59
CA LEU A 58 -8.91 6.19 8.68
C LEU A 58 -9.97 7.05 9.37
N ASN A 59 -10.56 6.56 10.46
CA ASN A 59 -11.55 7.27 11.27
C ASN A 59 -10.92 8.04 12.44
N GLY A 60 -9.59 8.09 12.54
CA GLY A 60 -8.86 8.83 13.57
C GLY A 60 -8.78 8.11 14.92
N ASP A 61 -9.15 6.84 15.01
CA ASP A 61 -9.03 6.04 16.22
C ASP A 61 -7.69 5.28 16.22
N PHE A 62 -6.76 5.77 17.05
CA PHE A 62 -5.41 5.20 17.23
C PHE A 62 -5.25 4.33 18.49
N SER A 63 -6.34 4.09 19.23
CA SER A 63 -6.27 3.39 20.52
C SER A 63 -6.01 1.88 20.34
N ASN A 64 -5.07 1.32 21.11
CA ASN A 64 -4.73 -0.12 21.10
C ASN A 64 -4.41 -0.68 19.69
N LEU A 65 -3.78 0.12 18.83
CA LEU A 65 -3.38 -0.30 17.51
C LEU A 65 -2.05 -1.04 17.55
N ASN A 66 -1.99 -2.17 16.85
CA ASN A 66 -0.73 -2.87 16.63
C ASN A 66 0.18 -1.99 15.76
N PHE A 67 1.41 -1.78 16.23
CA PHE A 67 2.41 -0.99 15.53
C PHE A 67 2.69 -1.49 14.10
N GLY A 68 2.72 -2.81 13.88
CA GLY A 68 2.87 -3.40 12.55
C GLY A 68 1.71 -3.06 11.60
N TYR A 69 0.47 -2.99 12.11
CA TYR A 69 -0.68 -2.54 11.32
C TYR A 69 -0.57 -1.07 10.94
N LEU A 70 -0.09 -0.22 11.85
CA LEU A 70 0.14 1.20 11.56
C LEU A 70 1.22 1.38 10.49
N LEU A 71 2.35 0.66 10.60
CA LEU A 71 3.43 0.70 9.61
C LEU A 71 2.96 0.23 8.24
N LEU A 72 2.22 -0.88 8.16
CA LEU A 72 1.64 -1.35 6.90
C LEU A 72 0.70 -0.31 6.29
N PHE A 73 -0.15 0.32 7.11
CA PHE A 73 -1.05 1.36 6.63
C PHE A 73 -0.29 2.55 6.04
N ILE A 74 0.76 3.03 6.72
CA ILE A 74 1.62 4.11 6.23
C ILE A 74 2.35 3.68 4.95
N ALA A 75 2.86 2.45 4.90
CA ALA A 75 3.51 1.89 3.72
C ALA A 75 2.56 1.90 2.52
N PHE A 76 1.30 1.49 2.68
CA PHE A 76 0.28 1.56 1.62
C PHE A 76 -0.06 3.00 1.23
N LEU A 77 -0.32 3.89 2.21
CA LEU A 77 -0.67 5.28 1.91
C LEU A 77 0.45 6.03 1.20
N SER A 78 1.71 5.79 1.58
CA SER A 78 2.87 6.42 0.92
C SER A 78 2.92 6.10 -0.58
N GLN A 79 2.42 4.94 -1.01
CA GLN A 79 2.37 4.58 -2.44
C GLN A 79 1.43 5.51 -3.23
N LEU A 80 0.39 6.09 -2.62
CA LEU A 80 -0.47 7.06 -3.30
C LEU A 80 0.32 8.30 -3.75
N ILE A 81 1.40 8.63 -3.06
CA ILE A 81 2.27 9.77 -3.34
C ILE A 81 3.46 9.34 -4.20
N LEU A 82 4.11 8.23 -3.84
CA LEU A 82 5.31 7.74 -4.51
C LEU A 82 5.04 7.33 -5.97
N ARG A 83 3.92 6.66 -6.27
CA ARG A 83 3.65 6.16 -7.63
C ARG A 83 3.48 7.28 -8.66
N PRO A 84 2.72 8.37 -8.39
CA PRO A 84 2.70 9.55 -9.25
C PRO A 84 4.06 10.24 -9.35
N LEU A 85 4.77 10.42 -8.23
CA LEU A 85 6.08 11.10 -8.22
C LEU A 85 7.13 10.37 -9.05
N VAL A 86 7.23 9.05 -8.91
CA VAL A 86 8.18 8.24 -9.69
C VAL A 86 7.78 8.22 -11.16
N SER A 87 6.47 8.13 -11.45
CA SER A 87 5.98 8.22 -12.83
C SER A 87 6.29 9.57 -13.46
N PHE A 88 6.17 10.66 -12.70
CA PHE A 88 6.56 11.99 -13.15
C PHE A 88 8.09 12.07 -13.37
N ALA A 89 8.89 11.63 -12.41
CA ALA A 89 10.35 11.67 -12.48
C ALA A 89 10.92 10.86 -13.66
N LEU A 90 10.33 9.71 -13.97
CA LEU A 90 10.72 8.86 -15.09
C LEU A 90 10.45 9.50 -16.46
N PHE A 91 9.51 10.45 -16.55
CA PHE A 91 9.21 11.16 -17.79
C PHE A 91 10.32 12.15 -18.18
N PHE A 92 10.95 12.79 -17.19
CA PHE A 92 11.95 13.84 -17.42
C PHE A 92 13.41 13.38 -17.27
N SER A 93 13.65 12.21 -16.68
CA SER A 93 15.01 11.77 -16.35
C SER A 93 15.67 10.92 -17.42
N ASN A 94 16.91 11.28 -17.78
CA ASN A 94 17.79 10.45 -18.59
C ASN A 94 18.25 9.18 -17.84
N ASN A 95 18.27 9.21 -16.51
CA ASN A 95 18.70 8.11 -15.64
C ASN A 95 17.53 7.24 -15.15
N TRP A 96 16.54 7.03 -16.01
CA TRP A 96 15.32 6.27 -15.70
C TRP A 96 15.58 4.87 -15.09
N LYS A 97 16.64 4.16 -15.50
CA LYS A 97 17.00 2.84 -14.94
C LYS A 97 17.29 2.92 -13.45
N LEU A 98 18.04 3.95 -13.04
CA LEU A 98 18.41 4.17 -11.64
C LEU A 98 17.17 4.51 -10.81
N ILE A 99 16.33 5.44 -11.30
CA ILE A 99 15.09 5.82 -10.62
C ILE A 99 14.17 4.61 -10.43
N ARG A 100 13.98 3.81 -11.49
CA ARG A 100 13.16 2.61 -11.45
C ARG A 100 13.69 1.60 -10.42
N ASN A 101 15.00 1.34 -10.42
CA ASN A 101 15.58 0.37 -9.52
C ASN A 101 15.49 0.82 -8.05
N ILE A 102 15.70 2.12 -7.78
CA ILE A 102 15.52 2.69 -6.44
C ILE A 102 14.06 2.55 -5.98
N ASP A 103 13.09 2.88 -6.83
CA ASP A 103 11.67 2.76 -6.48
C ASP A 103 11.28 1.31 -6.17
N ILE A 104 11.74 0.34 -6.96
CA ILE A 104 11.50 -1.09 -6.72
C ILE A 104 12.13 -1.51 -5.38
N LEU A 105 13.41 -1.23 -5.17
CA LEU A 105 14.12 -1.61 -3.95
C LEU A 105 13.49 -0.98 -2.71
N PHE A 106 13.13 0.30 -2.79
CA PHE A 106 12.47 1.01 -1.70
C PHE A 106 11.07 0.46 -1.40
N SER A 107 10.29 0.15 -2.44
CA SER A 107 8.96 -0.47 -2.29
C SER A 107 9.04 -1.83 -1.61
N VAL A 108 9.99 -2.67 -2.03
CA VAL A 108 10.22 -4.00 -1.45
C VAL A 108 10.69 -3.86 0.00
N PHE A 109 11.63 -2.95 0.27
CA PHE A 109 12.13 -2.70 1.62
C PHE A 109 11.02 -2.25 2.57
N LEU A 110 10.21 -1.26 2.17
CA LEU A 110 9.08 -0.78 2.97
C LEU A 110 8.10 -1.90 3.30
N PHE A 111 7.75 -2.71 2.31
CA PHE A 111 6.82 -3.82 2.50
C PHE A 111 7.41 -4.90 3.42
N ALA A 112 8.67 -5.31 3.20
CA ALA A 112 9.34 -6.31 4.01
C ALA A 112 9.50 -5.85 5.47
N PHE A 113 9.88 -4.59 5.69
CA PHE A 113 10.00 -4.01 7.01
C PHE A 113 8.65 -3.99 7.74
N ALA A 114 7.61 -3.45 7.11
CA ALA A 114 6.28 -3.38 7.71
C ALA A 114 5.68 -4.76 7.98
N PHE A 115 6.00 -5.75 7.14
CA PHE A 115 5.55 -7.13 7.33
C PHE A 115 6.34 -7.87 8.43
N ALA A 116 7.63 -7.59 8.61
CA ALA A 116 8.41 -8.15 9.70
C ALA A 116 7.89 -7.70 11.07
N GLU A 117 7.50 -6.43 11.19
CA GLU A 117 6.87 -5.86 12.40
C GLU A 117 5.44 -6.38 12.65
N LEU A 118 4.88 -7.14 11.71
CA LEU A 118 3.60 -7.84 11.86
C LEU A 118 3.74 -9.21 12.53
N ILE A 119 4.93 -9.83 12.42
CA ILE A 119 5.18 -11.25 12.69
C ILE A 119 5.54 -11.50 14.15
#